data_AF-A0A392TFP5-F1
#
_entry.id   AF-A0A392TFP5-F1
#
_cell.length_a   1.000
_cell.length_b   1.000
_cell.length_c   1.000
_cell.angle_alpha   90.00
_cell.angle_beta   90.00
_cell.angle_gamma   90.00
#
_symmetry.space_group_name_H-M   'P 1'
#
loop_
_entity.id
_entity.type
_entity.pdbx_description
1 polymer ?
#
loop_
_entity_poly.entity_id
_entity_poly.type
_entity_poly.pdbx_seq_one_letter_code
_entity_poly.pdbx_strand_id
1 'polypeptide(L)' 'MGSEDFANRFSPIRVFHLPRFGSDHAAILILLEAEPALRSRRRKHLFRFEECWAKDARCENFVKAHWGNPAQDWDTK' A
#
# COMPACT_ATOMS: atom_id res chain seq x y z
N MET A 1 -33.07 -5.38 -10.03
CA MET A 1 -31.78 -5.42 -9.29
C MET A 1 -31.43 -6.89 -9.10
N GLY A 2 -30.18 -7.31 -9.35
CA GLY A 2 -29.78 -8.72 -9.22
C GLY A 2 -29.98 -9.22 -7.78
N SER A 3 -30.32 -10.49 -7.61
CA SER A 3 -30.55 -11.09 -6.28
C SER A 3 -29.29 -11.04 -5.41
N GLU A 4 -29.46 -11.07 -4.09
CA GLU A 4 -28.34 -11.14 -3.14
C GLU A 4 -27.43 -12.35 -3.43
N ASP A 5 -27.99 -13.46 -3.90
CA ASP A 5 -27.24 -14.64 -4.34
C ASP A 5 -26.28 -14.31 -5.49
N PHE A 6 -26.71 -13.51 -6.46
CA PHE A 6 -25.86 -13.06 -7.57
C PHE A 6 -24.74 -12.14 -7.07
N ALA A 7 -25.04 -11.25 -6.13
CA ALA A 7 -24.05 -10.35 -5.54
C ALA A 7 -22.99 -11.10 -4.70
N ASN A 8 -23.41 -12.13 -3.97
CA ASN A 8 -22.53 -12.91 -3.09
C ASN A 8 -21.71 -13.96 -3.84
N ARG A 9 -22.22 -14.51 -4.95
CA ARG A 9 -21.54 -15.56 -5.73
C ARG A 9 -20.16 -15.13 -6.25
N PHE A 10 -20.00 -13.86 -6.58
CA PHE A 10 -18.77 -13.33 -7.19
C PHE A 10 -17.93 -12.50 -6.21
N SER A 11 -18.28 -12.52 -4.91
CA SER A 11 -17.59 -11.74 -3.89
C SER A 11 -16.35 -12.48 -3.36
N PRO A 12 -15.18 -11.82 -3.22
CA PRO A 12 -14.92 -10.41 -3.56
C PRO A 12 -14.57 -10.21 -5.04
N ILE A 13 -15.33 -9.35 -5.73
CA ILE A 13 -14.99 -8.88 -7.09
C ILE A 13 -13.76 -7.98 -6.99
N ARG A 14 -12.76 -8.21 -7.84
CA ARG A 14 -11.55 -7.36 -7.92
C ARG A 14 -11.42 -6.72 -9.29
N VAL A 15 -11.16 -5.41 -9.31
CA VAL A 15 -10.94 -4.62 -10.52
C VAL A 15 -9.47 -4.20 -10.56
N PHE A 16 -8.80 -4.47 -11.68
CA PHE A 16 -7.42 -4.06 -11.92
C PHE A 16 -7.34 -3.15 -13.14
N HIS A 17 -6.62 -2.05 -12.99
CA HIS A 17 -6.24 -1.19 -14.11
C HIS A 17 -4.95 -1.72 -14.73
N LEU A 18 -4.98 -2.01 -16.02
CA LEU A 18 -3.79 -2.41 -16.75
C LEU A 18 -3.06 -1.18 -17.32
N PRO A 19 -1.72 -1.22 -17.45
CA PRO A 19 -0.98 -0.16 -18.11
C PRO A 19 -1.47 0.06 -19.54
N ARG A 20 -1.59 1.33 -19.95
CA ARG A 20 -1.93 1.68 -21.33
C ARG A 20 -0.78 1.30 -22.26
N PHE A 21 -1.07 0.55 -23.31
CA PHE A 21 -0.07 0.18 -24.32
C PHE A 21 -0.63 0.43 -25.71
N GLY A 22 -0.18 1.50 -26.37
CA GLY A 22 -0.53 1.81 -27.76
C GLY A 22 -2.00 2.17 -28.03
N SER A 23 -2.81 2.39 -27.00
CA SER A 23 -4.21 2.85 -27.10
C SER A 23 -4.44 4.05 -26.19
N ASP A 24 -5.36 4.92 -26.60
CA ASP A 24 -5.94 6.00 -25.81
C ASP A 24 -6.88 5.49 -24.70
N HIS A 25 -7.27 4.21 -24.74
CA HIS A 25 -8.07 3.55 -23.72
C HIS A 25 -7.21 2.68 -22.78
N ALA A 26 -7.63 2.58 -21.52
CA ALA A 26 -7.05 1.65 -20.54
C ALA A 26 -7.93 0.39 -20.44
N ALA A 27 -7.31 -0.79 -20.50
CA ALA A 27 -8.01 -2.04 -20.27
C ALA A 27 -8.34 -2.20 -18.77
N ILE A 28 -9.56 -2.68 -18.50
CA ILE A 28 -10.03 -3.00 -17.15
C ILE A 28 -10.20 -4.51 -17.06
N LEU A 29 -9.53 -5.13 -16.08
CA LEU A 29 -9.68 -6.55 -15.78
C LEU A 29 -10.59 -6.73 -14.56
N ILE A 30 -11.68 -7.49 -14.74
CA ILE A 30 -12.62 -7.85 -13.68
C ILE A 30 -12.45 -9.34 -13.39
N LEU A 31 -12.05 -9.67 -12.16
CA LEU A 31 -12.03 -11.05 -11.68
C LEU A 31 -13.31 -11.33 -10.91
N LEU A 32 -14.17 -12.19 -11.48
CA LEU A 32 -15.44 -12.61 -10.89
C LEU A 32 -15.25 -13.70 -9.81
N GLU A 33 -14.16 -14.46 -9.88
CA GLU A 33 -13.84 -15.49 -8.90
C GLU A 33 -12.54 -15.14 -8.19
N ALA A 34 -12.59 -15.12 -6.85
CA ALA A 34 -11.41 -14.90 -6.04
C ALA A 34 -10.64 -16.22 -5.89
N GLU A 35 -9.66 -16.45 -6.77
CA GLU A 35 -8.64 -17.48 -6.63
C GLU A 35 -8.13 -17.52 -5.16
N PRO A 36 -8.26 -18.65 -4.43
CA PRO A 36 -7.93 -18.73 -3.01
C PRO A 36 -6.50 -18.28 -2.72
N ALA A 37 -5.58 -18.54 -3.67
CA ALA A 37 -4.18 -18.14 -3.56
C ALA A 37 -3.98 -16.61 -3.56
N LEU A 38 -4.85 -15.85 -4.23
CA LEU A 38 -4.81 -14.39 -4.24
C LEU A 38 -5.37 -13.76 -2.96
N ARG A 39 -6.04 -14.53 -2.09
CA ARG A 39 -6.39 -14.06 -0.73
C ARG A 39 -5.15 -13.92 0.15
N SER A 40 -4.06 -14.60 -0.20
CA SER A 40 -2.73 -14.32 0.33
C SER A 40 -2.13 -13.08 -0.33
N ARG A 41 -2.83 -11.94 -0.29
CA ARG A 41 -2.16 -10.68 0.03
C ARG A 41 -1.69 -10.77 1.48
N ARG A 42 -0.76 -11.71 1.76
CA ARG A 42 0.21 -11.47 2.83
C ARG A 42 0.74 -10.10 2.45
N ARG A 43 0.44 -9.08 3.26
CA ARG A 43 1.10 -7.79 3.14
C ARG A 43 2.57 -8.17 3.04
N LYS A 44 3.16 -8.07 1.84
CA LYS A 44 4.60 -8.33 1.70
C LYS A 44 5.18 -7.41 2.75
N HIS A 45 5.86 -7.98 3.74
CA HIS A 45 6.47 -7.16 4.77
C HIS A 45 7.43 -6.25 4.02
N LEU A 46 6.99 -5.01 3.81
CA LEU A 46 7.80 -4.03 3.13
C LEU A 46 8.87 -3.68 4.15
N PHE A 47 10.12 -3.81 3.72
CA PHE A 47 11.23 -3.31 4.50
C PHE A 47 11.03 -1.81 4.67
N ARG A 48 10.86 -1.37 5.92
CA ARG A 48 10.70 0.02 6.29
C ARG A 48 11.96 0.43 7.05
N PHE A 49 12.67 1.43 6.53
CA PHE A 49 13.88 1.94 7.18
C PHE A 49 13.58 2.44 8.60
N GLU A 50 12.38 2.99 8.81
CA GLU A 50 11.92 3.47 10.11
C GLU A 50 11.83 2.34 11.14
N GLU A 51 11.46 1.12 10.71
CA GLU A 51 11.40 -0.04 11.58
C GLU A 51 12.80 -0.53 11.98
N CYS A 52 13.78 -0.40 11.08
CA CYS A 52 15.18 -0.70 11.41
C CYS A 52 15.74 0.32 12.41
N TRP A 53 15.44 1.60 12.24
CA TRP A 53 15.87 2.65 13.17
C TRP A 53 15.23 2.51 14.55
N ALA A 54 14.00 2.01 14.63
CA ALA A 54 13.33 1.75 15.90
C ALA A 54 13.90 0.52 16.66
N LYS A 55 14.52 -0.42 15.95
CA LYS A 55 15.05 -1.67 16.54
C LYS A 55 16.53 -1.58 16.92
N ASP A 56 17.30 -0.70 16.29
CA ASP A 56 18.73 -0.53 16.57
C ASP A 56 18.97 0.56 17.62
N ALA A 57 19.50 0.18 18.79
CA ALA A 57 19.79 1.10 19.88
C ALA A 57 20.77 2.22 19.49
N ARG A 58 21.61 2.01 18.46
CA ARG A 58 22.53 3.04 17.94
C ARG A 58 21.78 4.16 17.23
N CYS A 59 20.59 3.88 16.69
CA CYS A 59 19.75 4.84 15.99
C CYS A 59 18.88 5.66 16.96
N GLU A 60 18.73 5.25 18.23
CA GLU A 60 17.88 5.95 19.19
C GLU A 60 18.30 7.40 19.41
N ASN A 61 19.60 7.65 19.62
CA ASN A 61 20.15 9.00 19.80
C ASN A 61 20.02 9.85 18.53
N PHE A 62 20.22 9.24 17.36
CA PHE A 62 20.08 9.92 16.06
C PHE A 62 18.63 10.37 15.84
N VAL A 63 17.67 9.49 16.10
CA VAL A 63 16.24 9.77 15.98
C VAL A 63 15.80 10.86 16.96
N LYS A 64 16.21 10.78 18.23
CA LYS A 64 15.91 11.81 19.24
C LYS A 64 16.47 13.18 18.86
N ALA A 65 17.68 13.24 18.31
CA ALA A 65 18.32 14.50 17.91
C ALA A 65 17.60 15.19 16.74
N HIS A 66 17.06 14.44 15.78
CA HIS A 66 16.47 15.00 14.56
C HIS A 66 14.94 15.17 14.64
N TRP A 67 14.24 14.34 15.41
CA TRP A 67 12.79 14.48 15.63
C TRP A 67 12.44 15.30 16.87
N GLY A 68 13.42 15.56 17.75
CA GLY A 68 13.22 16.32 18.98
C GLY A 68 13.24 17.84 18.82
N ASN A 69 13.35 18.40 17.61
CA ASN A 69 13.46 19.84 17.42
C ASN A 69 12.15 20.45 16.88
N PRO A 70 11.45 21.31 17.66
CA PRO A 70 10.43 22.18 17.09
C PRO A 70 11.15 23.17 16.19
N ALA A 71 10.79 23.18 14.90
CA ALA A 71 11.19 24.16 13.88
C ALA A 71 12.60 24.78 14.10
N GLN A 72 13.61 24.25 13.41
CA GLN A 72 14.74 25.12 13.08
C GLN A 72 14.18 26.28 12.26
N ASP A 73 14.04 27.41 12.94
CA ASP A 73 13.84 28.73 12.37
C ASP A 73 14.87 28.91 11.25
N TRP A 74 14.38 28.99 10.01
CA TRP A 74 15.24 29.13 8.84
C TRP A 74 15.65 30.59 8.60
N ASP A 75 15.36 31.50 9.52
CA ASP A 75 15.94 32.83 9.51
C ASP A 75 17.30 32.84 10.20
N THR A 76 18.37 32.74 9.40
CA THR A 76 19.46 33.74 9.35
C THR A 76 20.59 33.22 8.47
N LYS A 77 20.59 33.58 7.17
CA LYS A 77 21.66 34.38 6.54
C LYS A 77 21.33 34.71 5.08
#